data_AF-A0A8J5QQS9-F1
#
_entry.id   AF-A0A8J5QQS9-F1
#
_cell.length_a   1.000
_cell.length_b   1.000
_cell.length_c   1.000
_cell.angle_alpha   90.00
_cell.angle_beta   90.00
_cell.angle_gamma   90.00
#
_symmetry.space_group_name_H-M   'P 1'
#
loop_
_entity.id
_entity.type
_entity.pdbx_description
1 polymer ?
#
loop_
_entity_poly.entity_id
_entity_poly.type
_entity_poly.pdbx_seq_one_letter_code
_entity_poly.pdbx_strand_id
1 'polypeptide(L)'
;MYGDTANKLILDAKRSANLSEIPLYQSNLINLIIKETNELNKDAQYLAELHQLKQEENSEELTEEDEKISQCQEFVTHLSMRRNKRCLLAYEKLRADKLVEFTWLNIDPISESDESNATTGTAAGTSTSGGGNSKTQNIPYSDSIYNNYTTKVALDNLSHAEQDFLKNYQDLLVDYKSNFPDIDLSGDLEPPTNIFIDVRVLKDGGEVQTEYGCFNLIKDSQFYVRKSDVERLIQQGYLEEI
;
A
#
# COMPACT_ATOMS: atom_id res chain seq x y z
N MET A 1 -17.30 16.31 16.91
CA MET A 1 -16.81 15.85 18.23
C MET A 1 -15.34 15.45 18.06
N TYR A 2 -14.58 15.36 19.16
CA TYR A 2 -13.16 14.98 19.07
C TYR A 2 -12.98 13.59 18.44
N GLY A 3 -12.05 13.46 17.50
CA GLY A 3 -11.68 12.17 16.90
C GLY A 3 -12.67 11.59 15.87
N ASP A 4 -13.69 12.34 15.43
CA ASP A 4 -14.61 11.90 14.37
C ASP A 4 -13.88 11.74 13.02
N THR A 5 -12.94 12.65 12.73
CA THR A 5 -12.05 12.64 11.56
C THR A 5 -11.20 11.36 11.54
N ALA A 6 -10.60 11.01 12.69
CA ALA A 6 -9.81 9.81 12.87
C ALA A 6 -10.63 8.51 12.70
N ASN A 7 -11.88 8.49 13.16
CA ASN A 7 -12.76 7.35 12.95
C ASN A 7 -13.10 7.16 11.45
N LYS A 8 -13.32 8.25 10.70
CA LYS A 8 -13.54 8.18 9.24
C LYS A 8 -12.34 7.57 8.51
N LEU A 9 -11.12 7.98 8.88
CA LEU A 9 -9.88 7.42 8.33
C LEU A 9 -9.77 5.91 8.58
N ILE A 10 -10.09 5.45 9.80
CA ILE A 10 -10.06 4.01 10.12
C ILE A 10 -11.15 3.22 9.40
N LEU A 11 -12.34 3.79 9.22
CA LEU A 11 -13.41 3.14 8.46
C LEU A 11 -13.06 3.01 6.97
N ASP A 12 -12.27 3.94 6.44
CA ASP A 12 -11.71 3.85 5.10
C ASP A 12 -10.63 2.75 5.04
N ALA A 13 -9.70 2.74 5.99
CA ALA A 13 -8.68 1.71 6.14
C ALA A 13 -9.28 0.29 6.22
N LYS A 14 -10.38 0.13 6.96
CA LYS A 14 -11.08 -1.15 7.08
C LYS A 14 -11.71 -1.59 5.76
N ARG A 15 -12.19 -0.64 4.94
CA ARG A 15 -12.76 -0.94 3.62
C ARG A 15 -11.67 -1.36 2.63
N SER A 16 -10.50 -0.73 2.70
CA SER A 16 -9.36 -1.05 1.83
C SER A 16 -8.54 -2.24 2.30
N ALA A 17 -8.73 -2.74 3.52
CA ALA A 17 -8.00 -3.88 4.06
C ALA A 17 -8.07 -5.12 3.16
N ASN A 18 -9.25 -5.47 2.64
CA ASN A 18 -9.46 -6.66 1.80
C ASN A 18 -9.28 -6.39 0.30
N LEU A 19 -8.87 -5.17 -0.08
CA LEU A 19 -8.70 -4.81 -1.48
C LEU A 19 -7.29 -5.20 -1.96
N SER A 20 -7.19 -5.83 -3.13
CA SER A 20 -5.93 -6.24 -3.76
C SER A 20 -5.14 -5.08 -4.39
N GLU A 21 -5.76 -3.91 -4.49
CA GLU A 21 -5.12 -2.65 -4.87
C GLU A 21 -4.98 -1.72 -3.66
N ILE A 22 -3.88 -0.97 -3.62
CA ILE A 22 -3.69 0.09 -2.62
C ILE A 22 -4.44 1.33 -3.11
N PRO A 23 -5.43 1.84 -2.34
CA PRO A 23 -6.17 3.04 -2.73
C PRO A 23 -5.32 4.30 -2.55
N LEU A 24 -5.80 5.40 -3.13
CA LEU A 24 -5.20 6.73 -3.02
C LEU A 24 -4.93 7.15 -1.57
N TYR A 25 -3.74 7.67 -1.33
CA TYR A 25 -3.34 8.18 -0.02
C TYR A 25 -4.21 9.38 0.42
N GLN A 26 -4.90 9.25 1.56
CA GLN A 26 -5.81 10.28 2.08
C GLN A 26 -5.10 11.40 2.84
N SER A 27 -4.25 12.17 2.15
CA SER A 27 -3.48 13.29 2.73
C SER A 27 -4.36 14.34 3.43
N ASN A 28 -5.54 14.64 2.88
CA ASN A 28 -6.46 15.62 3.44
C ASN A 28 -6.95 15.26 4.85
N LEU A 29 -7.37 14.00 5.06
CA LEU A 29 -7.86 13.55 6.36
C LEU A 29 -6.75 13.53 7.41
N ILE A 30 -5.56 13.09 7.02
CA ILE A 30 -4.39 13.05 7.89
C ILE A 30 -3.98 14.47 8.30
N ASN A 31 -3.94 15.41 7.35
CA ASN A 31 -3.65 16.81 7.65
C ASN A 31 -4.66 17.43 8.62
N LEU A 32 -5.94 17.08 8.51
CA LEU A 32 -6.97 17.54 9.46
C LEU A 32 -6.74 16.95 10.87
N ILE A 33 -6.43 15.66 10.98
CA ILE A 33 -6.14 15.01 12.26
C ILE A 33 -4.87 15.58 12.89
N ILE A 34 -3.84 15.89 12.11
CA ILE A 34 -2.60 16.52 12.60
C ILE A 34 -2.89 17.93 13.11
N LYS A 35 -3.68 18.73 12.37
CA LYS A 35 -4.11 20.06 12.83
C LYS A 35 -4.89 19.98 14.14
N GLU A 36 -5.88 19.09 14.22
CA GLU A 36 -6.66 18.82 15.44
C GLU A 36 -5.77 18.39 16.61
N THR A 37 -4.79 17.51 16.36
CA THR A 37 -3.85 17.04 17.41
C THR A 37 -2.94 18.17 17.88
N ASN A 38 -2.49 19.04 16.98
CA ASN A 38 -1.67 20.20 17.33
C ASN A 38 -2.48 21.26 18.11
N GLU A 39 -3.75 21.45 17.77
CA GLU A 39 -4.68 22.32 18.51
C GLU A 39 -4.92 21.76 19.92
N LEU A 40 -5.26 20.47 20.05
CA LEU A 40 -5.40 19.79 21.34
C LEU A 40 -4.12 19.86 22.19
N ASN A 41 -2.95 19.79 21.56
CA ASN A 41 -1.68 19.91 22.27
C ASN A 41 -1.44 21.33 22.80
N LYS A 42 -1.83 22.36 22.06
CA LYS A 42 -1.78 23.76 22.54
C LYS A 42 -2.74 23.96 23.70
N ASP A 43 -3.96 23.44 23.60
CA ASP A 43 -4.96 23.51 24.67
C ASP A 43 -4.48 22.77 25.93
N ALA A 44 -3.88 21.59 25.78
CA ALA A 44 -3.31 20.84 26.89
C ALA A 44 -2.16 21.61 27.57
N GLN A 45 -1.26 22.23 26.80
CA GLN A 45 -0.20 23.08 27.34
C GLN A 45 -0.74 24.28 28.10
N TYR A 46 -1.76 24.96 27.55
CA TYR A 46 -2.41 26.09 28.20
C TYR A 46 -3.09 25.70 29.52
N LEU A 47 -3.78 24.55 29.56
CA LEU A 47 -4.40 24.04 30.78
C LEU A 47 -3.37 23.66 31.84
N ALA A 48 -2.25 23.05 31.43
CA ALA A 48 -1.15 22.72 32.33
C ALA A 48 -0.52 23.98 32.94
N GLU A 49 -0.31 25.03 32.14
CA GLU A 49 0.20 26.32 32.61
C GLU A 49 -0.77 26.99 33.59
N LEU A 50 -2.07 27.03 33.27
CA LEU A 50 -3.09 27.56 34.19
C LEU A 50 -3.14 26.79 35.52
N HIS A 51 -3.00 25.47 35.47
CA HIS A 51 -2.97 24.63 36.67
C HIS A 51 -1.75 24.96 37.53
N GLN A 52 -0.58 25.15 36.91
CA GLN A 52 0.64 25.53 37.60
C GLN A 52 0.52 26.93 38.26
N LEU A 53 0.01 27.92 37.54
CA LEU A 53 -0.17 29.28 38.08
C LEU A 53 -1.16 29.28 39.27
N LYS A 54 -2.25 28.51 39.19
CA LYS A 54 -3.21 28.37 40.29
C LYS A 54 -2.61 27.71 41.54
N GLN A 55 -1.69 26.75 41.37
CA GLN A 55 -0.94 26.18 42.48
C GLN A 55 0.00 27.21 43.14
N GLU A 56 0.57 28.12 42.36
CA GLU A 56 1.51 29.14 42.83
C GLU A 56 0.80 30.36 43.48
N GLU A 57 -0.36 30.79 42.97
CA GLU A 57 -1.04 32.03 43.41
C GLU A 57 -1.96 31.90 44.62
N ASN A 58 -2.50 30.72 44.99
CA ASN A 58 -3.49 30.67 46.08
C ASN A 58 -3.63 29.29 46.77
N SER A 59 -2.81 29.02 47.80
CA SER A 59 -2.84 27.77 48.57
C SER A 59 -4.08 27.59 49.48
N GLU A 60 -4.90 28.63 49.67
CA GLU A 60 -5.93 28.67 50.73
C GLU A 60 -7.39 28.66 50.23
N GLU A 61 -7.67 28.80 48.92
CA GLU A 61 -9.05 28.86 48.38
C GLU A 61 -9.39 27.85 47.25
N LEU A 62 -8.47 26.96 46.87
CA LEU A 62 -8.78 25.90 45.90
C LEU A 62 -9.58 24.79 46.56
N THR A 63 -10.86 24.69 46.23
CA THR A 63 -11.68 23.53 46.57
C THR A 63 -11.06 22.28 45.93
N GLU A 64 -10.94 21.17 46.67
CA GLU A 64 -10.45 19.89 46.11
C GLU A 64 -11.23 19.45 44.85
N GLU A 65 -12.46 19.93 44.69
CA GLU A 65 -13.29 19.69 43.52
C GLU A 65 -12.77 20.39 42.26
N ASP A 66 -12.26 21.62 42.38
CA ASP A 66 -11.74 22.40 41.24
C ASP A 66 -10.43 21.81 40.69
N GLU A 67 -9.61 21.27 41.58
CA GLU A 67 -8.39 20.55 41.21
C GLU A 67 -8.73 19.24 40.47
N LYS A 68 -9.69 18.46 41.00
CA LYS A 68 -10.18 17.24 40.34
C LYS A 68 -10.77 17.55 38.96
N ILE A 69 -11.53 18.65 38.81
CA ILE A 69 -12.10 19.06 37.52
C ILE A 69 -10.98 19.39 36.51
N SER A 70 -9.96 20.15 36.94
CA SER A 70 -8.84 20.56 36.09
C SER A 70 -8.03 19.34 35.61
N GLN A 71 -7.73 18.42 36.53
CA GLN A 71 -7.07 17.14 36.21
C GLN A 71 -7.90 16.28 35.24
N CYS A 72 -9.23 16.23 35.43
CA CYS A 72 -10.11 15.50 34.51
C CYS A 72 -10.08 16.10 33.10
N GLN A 73 -10.03 17.43 32.99
CA GLN A 73 -9.98 18.12 31.69
C GLN A 73 -8.67 17.81 30.95
N GLU A 74 -7.52 17.91 31.63
CA GLU A 74 -6.21 17.55 31.08
C GLU A 74 -6.14 16.07 30.69
N PHE A 75 -6.72 15.19 31.52
CA PHE A 75 -6.77 13.76 31.22
C PHE A 75 -7.56 13.45 29.95
N VAL A 76 -8.71 14.11 29.75
CA VAL A 76 -9.55 13.92 28.56
C VAL A 76 -8.85 14.44 27.29
N THR A 77 -8.18 15.59 27.33
CA THR A 77 -7.43 16.10 26.17
C THR A 77 -6.26 15.17 25.82
N HIS A 78 -5.52 14.69 26.82
CA HIS A 78 -4.43 13.75 26.61
C HIS A 78 -4.90 12.39 26.03
N LEU A 79 -6.01 11.84 26.53
CA LEU A 79 -6.59 10.63 25.97
C LEU A 79 -7.06 10.82 24.52
N SER A 80 -7.62 11.98 24.20
CA SER A 80 -8.06 12.33 22.85
C SER A 80 -6.87 12.41 21.88
N MET A 81 -5.74 13.00 22.30
CA MET A 81 -4.50 12.99 21.52
C MET A 81 -3.96 11.57 21.29
N ARG A 82 -3.93 10.73 22.35
CA ARG A 82 -3.49 9.33 22.24
C ARG A 82 -4.38 8.52 21.30
N ARG A 83 -5.69 8.81 21.27
CA ARG A 83 -6.64 8.20 20.34
C ARG A 83 -6.30 8.55 18.90
N ASN A 84 -6.08 9.83 18.58
CA ASN A 84 -5.70 10.28 17.25
C ASN A 84 -4.37 9.64 16.79
N LYS A 85 -3.36 9.62 17.66
CA LYS A 85 -2.07 8.95 17.37
C LYS A 85 -2.26 7.47 17.05
N ARG A 86 -3.08 6.75 17.82
CA ARG A 86 -3.35 5.33 17.56
C ARG A 86 -4.03 5.10 16.21
N CYS A 87 -4.99 5.94 15.85
CA CYS A 87 -5.68 5.85 14.55
C CYS A 87 -4.73 6.12 13.38
N LEU A 88 -3.88 7.15 13.47
CA LEU A 88 -2.89 7.45 12.44
C LEU A 88 -1.91 6.29 12.25
N LEU A 89 -1.33 5.76 13.34
CA LEU A 89 -0.39 4.65 13.26
C LEU A 89 -1.03 3.37 12.72
N ALA A 90 -2.29 3.10 13.06
CA ALA A 90 -2.99 1.93 12.54
C ALA A 90 -3.23 2.01 11.02
N TYR A 91 -3.58 3.20 10.51
CA TYR A 91 -3.74 3.43 9.07
C TYR A 91 -2.39 3.26 8.34
N GLU A 92 -1.34 3.93 8.82
CA GLU A 92 -0.01 3.86 8.20
C GLU A 92 0.57 2.44 8.26
N LYS A 93 0.39 1.73 9.38
CA LYS A 93 0.86 0.34 9.52
C LYS A 93 0.15 -0.59 8.55
N LEU A 94 -1.17 -0.47 8.39
CA LEU A 94 -1.92 -1.29 7.43
C LEU A 94 -1.41 -1.06 5.99
N ARG A 95 -1.11 0.18 5.62
CA ARG A 95 -0.57 0.49 4.29
C ARG A 95 0.86 -0.01 4.12
N ALA A 96 1.72 0.16 5.13
CA ALA A 96 3.07 -0.38 5.12
C ALA A 96 3.09 -1.91 4.99
N ASP A 97 2.18 -2.61 5.67
CA ASP A 97 2.06 -4.08 5.57
C ASP A 97 1.68 -4.52 4.17
N LYS A 98 0.77 -3.80 3.49
CA LYS A 98 0.41 -4.05 2.09
C LYS A 98 1.57 -3.78 1.14
N LEU A 99 2.34 -2.72 1.37
CA LEU A 99 3.52 -2.42 0.56
C LEU A 99 4.60 -3.49 0.73
N VAL A 100 4.83 -3.93 1.95
CA VAL A 100 5.75 -5.03 2.23
C VAL A 100 5.27 -6.29 1.52
N GLU A 101 4.02 -6.70 1.70
CA GLU A 101 3.43 -7.84 1.01
C GLU A 101 3.65 -7.77 -0.52
N PHE A 102 3.38 -6.61 -1.11
CA PHE A 102 3.61 -6.38 -2.54
C PHE A 102 5.08 -6.58 -2.94
N THR A 103 6.04 -6.05 -2.17
CA THR A 103 7.47 -6.20 -2.49
C THR A 103 7.96 -7.65 -2.47
N TRP A 104 7.31 -8.54 -1.71
CA TRP A 104 7.63 -9.96 -1.69
C TRP A 104 7.11 -10.73 -2.92
N LEU A 105 6.13 -10.19 -3.65
CA LEU A 105 5.57 -10.82 -4.85
C LEU A 105 6.44 -10.61 -6.11
N ASN A 106 7.52 -9.82 -6.03
CA ASN A 106 8.36 -9.38 -7.16
C ASN A 106 7.59 -8.83 -8.37
N ILE A 107 6.39 -8.30 -8.14
CA ILE A 107 5.61 -7.63 -9.17
C ILE A 107 6.16 -6.21 -9.30
N ASP A 108 6.49 -5.80 -10.52
CA ASP A 108 6.90 -4.43 -10.76
C ASP A 108 5.69 -3.48 -10.60
N PRO A 109 5.84 -2.34 -9.91
CA PRO A 109 4.75 -1.41 -9.71
C PRO A 109 4.30 -0.86 -11.07
N ILE A 110 2.98 -0.83 -11.29
CA ILE A 110 2.42 -0.37 -12.55
C ILE A 110 2.62 1.14 -12.63
N SER A 111 3.36 1.58 -13.64
CA SER A 111 3.38 2.97 -14.06
C SER A 111 2.29 3.18 -15.10
N GLU A 112 1.46 4.22 -15.00
CA GLU A 112 0.45 4.51 -16.04
C GLU A 112 1.09 4.71 -17.44
N SER A 113 2.41 4.96 -17.50
CA SER A 113 3.19 4.95 -18.74
C SER A 113 3.17 3.62 -19.49
N ASP A 114 3.02 2.49 -18.81
CA ASP A 114 3.07 1.17 -19.45
C ASP A 114 1.77 0.81 -20.20
N GLU A 115 0.62 1.39 -19.80
CA GLU A 115 -0.62 1.28 -20.60
C GLU A 115 -0.57 2.13 -21.86
N SER A 116 0.16 3.26 -21.85
CA SER A 116 0.25 4.16 -23.00
C SER A 116 1.08 3.61 -24.16
N ASN A 117 1.99 2.66 -23.89
CA ASN A 117 2.91 2.13 -24.90
C ASN A 117 2.33 0.95 -25.72
N ALA A 118 1.15 0.45 -25.35
CA ALA A 118 0.44 -0.58 -26.13
C ALA A 118 -0.33 -0.02 -27.35
N THR A 119 -0.30 1.31 -27.58
CA THR A 119 -1.13 1.94 -28.64
C THR A 119 -0.37 2.77 -29.68
N THR A 120 0.96 2.82 -29.66
CA THR A 120 1.74 3.58 -30.67
C THR A 120 2.32 2.68 -31.76
N GLY A 121 1.42 2.25 -32.64
CA GLY A 121 1.71 1.60 -33.91
C GLY A 121 0.75 2.06 -35.02
N THR A 122 1.08 3.21 -35.64
CA THR A 122 0.67 3.62 -37.00
C THR A 122 -0.75 4.17 -37.25
N ALA A 123 -0.76 5.39 -37.83
CA ALA A 123 -1.73 6.02 -38.75
C ALA A 123 -2.59 7.19 -38.24
N ALA A 124 -2.53 8.28 -39.01
CA ALA A 124 -3.22 9.55 -38.88
C ALA A 124 -4.72 9.48 -39.21
N GLY A 125 -5.55 10.31 -38.54
CA GLY A 125 -6.91 10.64 -38.98
C GLY A 125 -7.91 11.07 -37.89
N THR A 126 -8.10 12.39 -37.76
CA THR A 126 -9.34 13.15 -37.50
C THR A 126 -10.33 12.77 -36.36
N SER A 127 -10.49 13.74 -35.43
CA SER A 127 -11.52 14.01 -34.39
C SER A 127 -12.84 13.21 -34.30
N THR A 128 -13.26 12.86 -33.07
CA THR A 128 -14.53 13.32 -32.40
C THR A 128 -14.70 12.70 -30.99
N SER A 129 -15.31 13.48 -30.10
CA SER A 129 -15.66 13.29 -28.68
C SER A 129 -16.41 12.00 -28.27
N GLY A 130 -16.20 11.54 -27.03
CA GLY A 130 -17.25 10.91 -26.23
C GLY A 130 -16.82 9.88 -25.18
N GLY A 131 -17.03 10.20 -23.90
CA GLY A 131 -17.56 9.28 -22.87
C GLY A 131 -16.64 8.19 -22.34
N GLY A 132 -16.10 8.40 -21.13
CA GLY A 132 -15.38 7.39 -20.36
C GLY A 132 -16.24 6.18 -19.98
N ASN A 133 -15.64 5.00 -20.10
CA ASN A 133 -15.96 3.82 -19.32
C ASN A 133 -14.67 2.99 -19.29
N SER A 134 -13.95 3.04 -18.17
CA SER A 134 -12.84 2.14 -17.87
C SER A 134 -13.41 0.71 -17.82
N LYS A 135 -13.21 -0.03 -18.90
CA LYS A 135 -13.35 -1.49 -18.87
C LYS A 135 -12.31 -1.99 -17.88
N THR A 136 -12.78 -2.36 -16.69
CA THR A 136 -12.15 -3.35 -15.85
C THR A 136 -11.75 -4.53 -16.73
N GLN A 137 -10.47 -4.59 -17.10
CA GLN A 137 -9.89 -5.78 -17.69
C GLN A 137 -10.00 -6.87 -16.62
N ASN A 138 -11.08 -7.65 -16.71
CA ASN A 138 -11.22 -8.90 -15.99
C ASN A 138 -10.09 -9.78 -16.51
N ILE A 139 -9.06 -9.94 -15.68
CA ILE A 139 -8.06 -10.98 -15.83
C ILE A 139 -8.84 -12.29 -15.68
N PRO A 140 -9.00 -13.10 -16.75
CA PRO A 140 -9.56 -14.42 -16.60
C PRO A 140 -8.46 -15.26 -15.93
N TYR A 141 -8.82 -15.97 -14.86
CA TYR A 141 -7.91 -16.80 -14.06
C TYR A 141 -6.98 -16.04 -13.09
N SER A 142 -7.57 -15.57 -11.98
CA SER A 142 -6.82 -15.53 -10.73
C SER A 142 -6.79 -16.96 -10.18
N ASP A 143 -5.64 -17.59 -10.11
CA ASP A 143 -5.47 -18.65 -9.12
C ASP A 143 -5.92 -18.08 -7.77
N SER A 144 -6.80 -18.80 -7.08
CA SER A 144 -7.54 -18.30 -5.92
C SER A 144 -6.66 -17.85 -4.74
N ILE A 145 -5.36 -18.09 -4.85
CA ILE A 145 -4.32 -17.85 -3.87
C ILE A 145 -3.97 -16.36 -3.78
N TYR A 146 -3.90 -15.63 -4.90
CA TYR A 146 -3.48 -14.22 -4.90
C TYR A 146 -4.59 -13.22 -4.55
N ASN A 147 -5.84 -13.66 -4.40
CA ASN A 147 -6.98 -12.79 -4.09
C ASN A 147 -6.88 -12.10 -2.72
N ASN A 148 -6.10 -12.65 -1.80
CA ASN A 148 -5.90 -12.09 -0.46
C ASN A 148 -4.67 -11.16 -0.36
N TYR A 149 -3.84 -11.12 -1.41
CA TYR A 149 -2.60 -10.38 -1.41
C TYR A 149 -2.72 -9.09 -2.23
N THR A 150 -1.94 -8.08 -1.85
CA THR A 150 -1.85 -6.84 -2.61
C THR A 150 -1.10 -7.07 -3.92
N THR A 151 -1.83 -7.26 -5.02
CA THR A 151 -1.27 -7.58 -6.34
C THR A 151 -1.00 -6.35 -7.20
N LYS A 152 -1.61 -5.19 -6.88
CA LYS A 152 -1.51 -3.97 -7.70
C LYS A 152 -1.16 -2.75 -6.87
N VAL A 153 -0.06 -2.10 -7.23
CA VAL A 153 0.35 -0.81 -6.67
C VAL A 153 0.58 0.17 -7.81
N ALA A 154 -0.23 1.24 -7.82
CA ALA A 154 0.00 2.40 -8.68
C ALA A 154 0.88 3.41 -7.92
N LEU A 155 2.02 3.77 -8.49
CA LEU A 155 2.97 4.69 -7.84
C LEU A 155 2.37 6.08 -7.60
N ASP A 156 1.47 6.52 -8.48
CA ASP A 156 0.81 7.83 -8.40
C ASP A 156 -0.19 7.93 -7.24
N ASN A 157 -0.69 6.79 -6.76
CA ASN A 157 -1.61 6.72 -5.62
C ASN A 157 -0.89 6.76 -4.26
N LEU A 158 0.44 6.62 -4.26
CA LEU A 158 1.29 6.58 -3.08
C LEU A 158 1.78 7.99 -2.70
N SER A 159 1.94 8.21 -1.39
CA SER A 159 2.66 9.40 -0.92
C SER A 159 4.15 9.30 -1.22
N HIS A 160 4.83 10.43 -1.43
CA HIS A 160 6.29 10.45 -1.62
C HIS A 160 7.04 9.73 -0.48
N ALA A 161 6.58 9.90 0.77
CA ALA A 161 7.17 9.22 1.92
C ALA A 161 7.00 7.69 1.85
N GLU A 162 5.89 7.21 1.27
CA GLU A 162 5.67 5.77 1.07
C GLU A 162 6.52 5.22 -0.09
N GLN A 163 6.74 6.03 -1.14
CA GLN A 163 7.65 5.66 -2.23
C GLN A 163 9.09 5.52 -1.72
N ASP A 164 9.55 6.44 -0.87
CA ASP A 164 10.88 6.34 -0.25
C ASP A 164 10.99 5.12 0.66
N PHE A 165 9.94 4.83 1.44
CA PHE A 165 9.88 3.62 2.26
C PHE A 165 9.98 2.35 1.41
N LEU A 166 9.25 2.28 0.29
CA LEU A 166 9.28 1.15 -0.63
C LEU A 166 10.68 0.93 -1.23
N LYS A 167 11.34 1.99 -1.69
CA LYS A 167 12.72 1.91 -2.21
C LYS A 167 13.69 1.40 -1.14
N ASN A 168 13.65 1.99 0.06
CA ASN A 168 14.50 1.56 1.17
C ASN A 168 14.25 0.10 1.57
N TYR A 169 12.99 -0.37 1.50
CA TYR A 169 12.64 -1.75 1.79
C TYR A 169 13.11 -2.70 0.68
N GLN A 170 13.03 -2.29 -0.59
CA GLN A 170 13.58 -3.05 -1.71
C GLN A 170 15.10 -3.21 -1.59
N ASP A 171 15.83 -2.13 -1.26
CA ASP A 171 17.28 -2.19 -1.04
C ASP A 171 17.62 -3.15 0.11
N LEU A 172 16.90 -3.06 1.23
CA LEU A 172 17.05 -3.99 2.36
C LEU A 172 16.77 -5.44 1.96
N LEU A 173 15.76 -5.66 1.13
CA LEU A 173 15.40 -7.00 0.65
C LEU A 173 16.48 -7.55 -0.29
N VAL A 174 17.07 -6.73 -1.16
CA VAL A 174 18.19 -7.11 -2.02
C VAL A 174 19.41 -7.48 -1.18
N ASP A 175 19.75 -6.68 -0.17
CA ASP A 175 20.83 -6.99 0.76
C ASP A 175 20.57 -8.32 1.49
N TYR A 176 19.33 -8.56 1.92
CA TYR A 176 18.95 -9.82 2.56
C TYR A 176 19.04 -11.02 1.62
N LYS A 177 18.52 -10.89 0.39
CA LYS A 177 18.60 -11.92 -0.67
C LYS A 177 20.06 -12.22 -1.06
N SER A 178 20.94 -11.21 -1.05
CA SER A 178 22.35 -11.38 -1.41
C SER A 178 23.12 -12.32 -0.48
N ASN A 179 22.67 -12.49 0.76
CA ASN A 179 23.26 -13.44 1.71
C ASN A 179 22.97 -14.90 1.37
N PHE A 180 21.95 -15.17 0.55
CA PHE A 180 21.49 -16.51 0.17
C PHE A 180 21.41 -16.66 -1.36
N PRO A 181 22.54 -16.81 -2.07
CA PRO A 181 22.55 -16.85 -3.54
C PRO A 181 21.89 -18.10 -4.14
N ASP A 182 21.84 -19.20 -3.39
CA ASP A 182 21.35 -20.49 -3.90
C ASP A 182 19.84 -20.68 -3.71
N ILE A 183 19.16 -19.75 -3.02
CA ILE A 183 17.77 -19.89 -2.61
C ILE A 183 16.98 -18.66 -3.07
N ASP A 184 15.96 -18.88 -3.89
CA ASP A 184 14.97 -17.83 -4.14
C ASP A 184 13.98 -17.76 -2.96
N LEU A 185 14.08 -16.67 -2.20
CA LEU A 185 13.22 -16.41 -1.04
C LEU A 185 11.86 -15.83 -1.40
N SER A 186 11.65 -15.53 -2.68
CA SER A 186 10.53 -14.75 -3.19
C SER A 186 9.75 -15.51 -4.26
N GLY A 187 10.06 -16.79 -4.44
CA GLY A 187 9.37 -17.71 -5.32
C GLY A 187 7.98 -18.10 -4.80
N ASP A 188 7.35 -19.00 -5.53
CA ASP A 188 6.05 -19.57 -5.20
C ASP A 188 6.10 -20.36 -3.87
N LEU A 189 5.06 -20.18 -3.04
CA LEU A 189 4.93 -20.91 -1.78
C LEU A 189 4.34 -22.31 -2.01
N GLU A 190 3.72 -22.54 -3.16
CA GLU A 190 3.16 -23.84 -3.50
C GLU A 190 4.22 -24.80 -4.07
N PRO A 191 4.27 -26.03 -3.56
CA PRO A 191 5.25 -27.00 -4.03
C PRO A 191 4.98 -27.37 -5.50
N PRO A 192 6.01 -27.47 -6.35
CA PRO A 192 5.84 -27.83 -7.75
C PRO A 192 5.33 -29.28 -7.89
N THR A 193 4.25 -29.46 -8.64
CA THR A 193 3.67 -30.78 -8.95
C THR A 193 4.41 -31.46 -10.11
N ASN A 194 4.81 -30.69 -11.12
CA ASN A 194 5.52 -31.15 -12.30
C ASN A 194 6.70 -30.21 -12.62
N ILE A 195 7.74 -30.76 -13.24
CA ILE A 195 8.92 -30.00 -13.66
C ILE A 195 8.61 -29.14 -14.91
N PHE A 196 7.72 -29.63 -15.77
CA PHE A 196 7.28 -28.95 -16.99
C PHE A 196 5.79 -28.63 -16.89
N ILE A 197 5.43 -27.43 -17.37
CA ILE A 197 4.06 -26.91 -17.37
C ILE A 197 3.71 -26.35 -18.75
N ASP A 198 2.43 -26.43 -19.10
CA ASP A 198 1.86 -25.80 -20.28
C ASP A 198 1.40 -24.38 -19.92
N VAL A 199 1.89 -23.39 -20.65
CA VAL A 199 1.68 -21.98 -20.31
C VAL A 199 1.18 -21.21 -21.51
N ARG A 200 0.18 -20.33 -21.31
CA ARG A 200 -0.36 -19.40 -22.31
C ARG A 200 0.17 -17.99 -22.08
N VAL A 201 0.50 -17.30 -23.17
CA VAL A 201 0.92 -15.89 -23.13
C VAL A 201 -0.30 -14.96 -23.13
N LEU A 202 -0.40 -14.09 -22.13
CA LEU A 202 -1.46 -13.08 -22.01
C LEU A 202 -1.08 -11.73 -22.64
N LYS A 203 0.19 -11.34 -22.52
CA LYS A 203 0.73 -10.06 -23.02
C LYS A 203 1.92 -10.30 -23.93
N ASP A 204 1.98 -9.55 -25.03
CA ASP A 204 3.16 -9.53 -25.90
C ASP A 204 4.37 -9.01 -25.11
N GLY A 205 5.41 -9.82 -24.98
CA GLY A 205 6.60 -9.54 -24.16
C GLY A 205 7.90 -9.49 -24.95
N GLY A 206 7.85 -9.71 -26.27
CA GLY A 206 9.04 -9.77 -27.11
C GLY A 206 9.93 -10.98 -26.81
N GLU A 207 11.21 -10.89 -27.12
CA GLU A 207 12.17 -11.98 -26.90
C GLU A 207 12.72 -11.95 -25.47
N VAL A 208 12.40 -12.99 -24.68
CA VAL A 208 12.92 -13.19 -23.32
C VAL A 208 14.00 -14.25 -23.34
N GLN A 209 15.16 -13.94 -22.76
CA GLN A 209 16.27 -14.87 -22.59
C GLN A 209 16.14 -15.57 -21.24
N THR A 210 16.04 -16.89 -21.27
CA THR A 210 16.14 -17.77 -20.10
C THR A 210 17.51 -18.43 -20.09
N GLU A 211 17.82 -19.12 -18.99
CA GLU A 211 19.08 -19.86 -18.81
C GLU A 211 19.36 -20.92 -19.90
N TYR A 212 18.32 -21.48 -20.52
CA TYR A 212 18.46 -22.59 -21.48
C TYR A 212 17.94 -22.26 -22.89
N GLY A 213 17.44 -21.04 -23.14
CA GLY A 213 16.97 -20.63 -24.46
C GLY A 213 16.32 -19.26 -24.52
N CYS A 214 16.08 -18.77 -25.73
CA CYS A 214 15.26 -17.59 -25.97
C CYS A 214 13.85 -17.99 -26.39
N PHE A 215 12.84 -17.35 -25.80
CA PHE A 215 11.44 -17.51 -26.15
C PHE A 215 10.89 -16.18 -26.66
N ASN A 216 10.12 -16.23 -27.74
CA ASN A 216 9.41 -15.05 -28.23
C ASN A 216 7.97 -15.08 -27.68
N LEU A 217 7.66 -14.16 -26.77
CA LEU A 217 6.36 -14.01 -26.15
C LEU A 217 5.41 -13.30 -27.12
N ILE A 218 4.67 -14.10 -27.88
CA ILE A 218 3.56 -13.66 -28.73
C ILE A 218 2.25 -13.96 -28.01
N LYS A 219 1.36 -12.98 -27.91
CA LYS A 219 0.05 -13.05 -27.28
C LYS A 219 -0.77 -14.22 -27.82
N ASP A 220 -1.45 -14.92 -26.91
CA ASP A 220 -2.27 -16.10 -27.14
C ASP A 220 -1.48 -17.35 -27.62
N SER A 221 -0.14 -17.30 -27.68
CA SER A 221 0.72 -18.46 -27.92
C SER A 221 0.79 -19.38 -26.70
N GLN A 222 1.10 -20.66 -26.91
CA GLN A 222 1.26 -21.66 -25.86
C GLN A 222 2.66 -22.27 -25.91
N PHE A 223 3.27 -22.49 -24.76
CA PHE A 223 4.60 -23.07 -24.63
C PHE A 223 4.60 -24.17 -23.56
N TYR A 224 5.34 -25.24 -23.83
CA TYR A 224 5.65 -26.28 -22.86
C TYR A 224 7.07 -26.04 -22.35
N VAL A 225 7.20 -25.53 -21.12
CA VAL A 225 8.47 -25.04 -20.57
C VAL A 225 8.65 -25.57 -19.15
N ARG A 226 9.90 -25.56 -18.64
CA ARG A 226 10.16 -25.89 -17.24
C ARG A 226 9.63 -24.79 -16.33
N LYS A 227 8.98 -25.16 -15.21
CA LYS A 227 8.39 -24.21 -14.26
C LYS A 227 9.42 -23.15 -13.80
N SER A 228 10.65 -23.56 -13.53
CA SER A 228 11.75 -22.66 -13.08
C SER A 228 12.05 -21.50 -14.04
N ASP A 229 11.86 -21.69 -15.35
CA ASP A 229 12.16 -20.65 -16.36
C ASP A 229 11.05 -19.59 -16.45
N VAL A 230 9.81 -19.97 -16.12
CA VAL A 230 8.59 -19.18 -16.38
C VAL A 230 7.94 -18.64 -15.11
N GLU A 231 8.35 -19.11 -13.93
CA GLU A 231 7.75 -18.75 -12.63
C GLU A 231 7.67 -17.24 -12.41
N ARG A 232 8.77 -16.51 -12.68
CA ARG A 232 8.80 -15.05 -12.57
C ARG A 232 7.85 -14.35 -13.55
N LEU A 233 7.71 -14.88 -14.77
CA LEU A 233 6.83 -14.32 -15.80
C LEU A 233 5.35 -14.58 -15.49
N ILE A 234 5.05 -15.71 -14.84
CA ILE A 234 3.72 -16.03 -14.31
C ILE A 234 3.38 -15.07 -13.16
N GLN A 235 4.29 -14.87 -12.20
CA GLN A 235 4.10 -13.91 -11.09
C GLN A 235 3.84 -12.48 -11.58
N GLN A 236 4.53 -12.05 -12.64
CA GLN A 236 4.33 -10.75 -13.28
C GLN A 236 3.04 -10.63 -14.12
N GLY A 237 2.35 -11.76 -14.38
CA GLY A 237 1.10 -11.80 -15.14
C GLY A 237 1.27 -11.68 -16.67
N TYR A 238 2.44 -12.03 -17.21
CA TYR A 238 2.65 -12.17 -18.66
C TYR A 238 2.16 -13.52 -19.18
N LEU A 239 2.18 -14.52 -18.31
CA LEU A 239 1.96 -15.92 -18.59
C LEU A 239 0.90 -16.50 -17.64
N GLU A 240 0.12 -17.47 -18.11
CA GLU A 240 -0.91 -18.19 -17.35
C GLU A 240 -0.71 -19.70 -17.53
N GLU A 241 -0.71 -20.46 -16.43
CA GLU A 241 -0.65 -21.93 -16.46
C GLU A 241 -2.01 -22.51 -16.91
N ILE A 242 -2.00 -23.53 -17.78
CA ILE A 242 -3.20 -24.18 -18.33
C ILE A 242 -3.55 -25.47 -17.59
#